data_AF-A0AAW6SGC0-F1
#
_entry.id   AF-A0AAW6SGC0-F1
#
_cell.length_a   1.000
_cell.length_b   1.000
_cell.length_c   1.000
_cell.angle_alpha   90.00
_cell.angle_beta   90.00
_cell.angle_gamma   90.00
#
_symmetry.space_group_name_H-M   'P 1'
#
loop_
_entity.id
_entity.type
_entity.pdbx_description
1 polymer ?
#
loop_
_entity_poly.entity_id
_entity_poly.type
_entity_poly.pdbx_seq_one_letter_code
_entity_poly.pdbx_strand_id
1 'polypeptide(L)'
;MPADATRNPLSAITARQPFMIVDGALATELERAGFDLNDSLWSAKVLADDPQAIVDVHRAYFEAGADVATTASYQATLEGLMARSLSETQASALIQRSVTLAAQARSDYLAAHPERLDCPPLVAASVGPYGAWLADGSEYRGGYALDRAGLRDFHRARLATLLDAKPDVLAVETLPCAEEALAVCDLLRDDFPTARAWIAFSARNANELSDGTPIRDAVRAIADCEQVVAIGVNCTALEHIESLVREIRGETDKDIVIYPNSGEVYDPVTKTWSAACAVSDADGHGYEHDHDLAGWTPRWLAAGATAIGGCCRTGPDDIRALADLRKALS
;
A
#
# COMPACT_ATOMS: atom_id res chain seq x y z
N MET A 1 7.22 28.95 -3.51
CA MET A 1 5.75 29.00 -3.72
C MET A 1 5.17 27.91 -2.84
N PRO A 2 4.12 28.16 -2.04
CA PRO A 2 3.45 27.06 -1.37
C PRO A 2 3.03 26.07 -2.45
N ALA A 3 3.37 24.79 -2.27
CA ALA A 3 2.90 23.74 -3.16
C ALA A 3 1.37 23.86 -3.22
N ASP A 4 0.83 23.87 -4.43
CA ASP A 4 -0.62 23.87 -4.63
C ASP A 4 -1.17 22.61 -3.95
N ALA A 5 -1.79 22.79 -2.79
CA ALA A 5 -2.35 21.70 -1.98
C ALA A 5 -3.48 20.94 -2.70
N THR A 6 -3.86 21.39 -3.91
CA THR A 6 -4.79 20.67 -4.77
C THR A 6 -4.13 19.68 -5.73
N ARG A 7 -2.82 19.75 -5.93
CA ARG A 7 -2.07 18.97 -6.93
C ARG A 7 -1.92 17.51 -6.51
N ASN A 8 -2.14 16.59 -7.45
CA ASN A 8 -1.80 15.17 -7.28
C ASN A 8 -0.27 15.04 -7.03
N PRO A 9 0.15 14.56 -5.84
CA PRO A 9 1.58 14.46 -5.49
C PRO A 9 2.32 13.45 -6.38
N LEU A 10 1.62 12.45 -6.91
CA LEU A 10 2.21 11.40 -7.76
C LEU A 10 2.62 11.92 -9.13
N SER A 11 1.92 12.95 -9.64
CA SER A 11 2.10 13.47 -11.00
C SER A 11 3.50 13.99 -11.30
N ALA A 12 4.27 14.40 -10.29
CA ALA A 12 5.65 14.83 -10.49
C ALA A 12 6.55 13.67 -10.95
N ILE A 13 6.30 12.47 -10.44
CA ILE A 13 7.04 11.25 -10.76
C ILE A 13 6.49 10.63 -12.04
N THR A 14 5.17 10.43 -12.14
CA THR A 14 4.54 9.76 -13.30
C THR A 14 4.68 10.55 -14.60
N ALA A 15 4.92 11.88 -14.53
CA ALA A 15 5.21 12.69 -15.72
C ALA A 15 6.68 12.61 -16.19
N ARG A 16 7.61 12.11 -15.36
CA ARG A 16 9.05 12.07 -15.65
C ARG A 16 9.59 10.67 -15.88
N GLN A 17 8.86 9.66 -15.43
CA GLN A 17 9.27 8.27 -15.43
C GLN A 17 8.24 7.43 -16.17
N PRO A 18 8.63 6.34 -16.86
CA PRO A 18 7.69 5.41 -17.49
C PRO A 18 6.62 4.89 -16.53
N PHE A 19 6.98 4.71 -15.25
CA PHE A 19 6.07 4.43 -14.14
C PHE A 19 6.70 4.82 -12.81
N MET A 20 5.87 5.00 -11.79
CA MET A 20 6.28 5.22 -10.40
C MET A 20 6.56 3.89 -9.71
N ILE A 21 7.60 3.82 -8.88
CA ILE A 21 7.93 2.63 -8.10
C ILE A 21 7.49 2.82 -6.65
N VAL A 22 6.54 2.00 -6.20
CA VAL A 22 6.15 1.86 -4.78
C VAL A 22 7.09 0.84 -4.12
N ASP A 23 7.35 0.96 -2.83
CA ASP A 23 8.21 0.03 -2.09
C ASP A 23 7.61 -1.39 -1.96
N GLY A 24 8.27 -2.23 -1.16
CA GLY A 24 7.90 -3.63 -0.90
C GLY A 24 7.43 -3.87 0.55
N ALA A 25 7.34 -5.14 0.95
CA ALA A 25 6.96 -5.48 2.32
C ALA A 25 7.95 -4.97 3.37
N LEU A 26 7.44 -4.16 4.29
CA LEU A 26 8.18 -3.76 5.49
C LEU A 26 8.41 -4.96 6.44
N ALA A 27 7.39 -5.79 6.64
CA ALA A 27 7.44 -6.94 7.55
C ALA A 27 8.55 -7.93 7.17
N THR A 28 8.64 -8.28 5.87
CA THR A 28 9.62 -9.24 5.37
C THR A 28 11.06 -8.78 5.63
N GLU A 29 11.35 -7.50 5.44
CA GLU A 29 12.69 -6.97 5.69
C GLU A 29 13.02 -6.89 7.18
N LEU A 30 12.03 -6.62 8.04
CA LEU A 30 12.23 -6.67 9.49
C LEU A 30 12.44 -8.11 9.97
N GLU A 31 11.73 -9.10 9.44
CA GLU A 31 12.00 -10.52 9.74
C GLU A 31 13.41 -10.92 9.30
N ARG A 32 13.86 -10.49 8.11
CA ARG A 32 15.23 -10.70 7.62
C ARG A 32 16.28 -10.03 8.51
N ALA A 33 15.95 -8.90 9.12
CA ALA A 33 16.79 -8.22 10.12
C ALA A 33 16.74 -8.89 11.51
N GLY A 34 15.95 -9.94 11.70
CA GLY A 34 15.89 -10.75 12.93
C GLY A 34 14.81 -10.34 13.92
N PHE A 35 13.84 -9.52 13.52
CA PHE A 35 12.70 -9.16 14.37
C PHE A 35 11.65 -10.29 14.38
N ASP A 36 11.11 -10.60 15.57
CA ASP A 36 9.97 -11.48 15.72
C ASP A 36 8.67 -10.68 15.56
N LEU A 37 7.96 -10.90 14.45
CA LEU A 37 6.73 -10.21 14.09
C LEU A 37 5.47 -11.04 14.37
N ASN A 38 5.56 -12.11 15.18
CA ASN A 38 4.40 -12.94 15.54
C ASN A 38 3.46 -12.26 16.55
N ASP A 39 2.96 -11.09 16.18
CA ASP A 39 2.17 -10.21 17.01
C ASP A 39 1.29 -9.32 16.10
N SER A 40 0.00 -9.17 16.41
CA SER A 40 -0.95 -8.41 15.57
C SER A 40 -0.67 -6.90 15.48
N LEU A 41 0.20 -6.36 16.33
CA LEU A 41 0.69 -4.98 16.32
C LEU A 41 2.22 -4.97 16.32
N TRP A 42 2.85 -5.92 15.62
CA TRP A 42 4.31 -6.00 15.49
C TRP A 42 4.92 -4.66 15.06
N SER A 43 4.25 -3.91 14.18
CA SER A 43 4.77 -2.63 13.69
C SER A 43 4.86 -1.61 14.81
N ALA A 44 3.90 -1.59 15.73
CA ALA A 44 3.92 -0.73 16.92
C ALA A 44 5.10 -1.07 17.82
N LYS A 45 5.39 -2.36 18.00
CA LYS A 45 6.52 -2.81 18.82
C LYS A 45 7.84 -2.34 18.22
N VAL A 46 8.07 -2.57 16.92
CA VAL A 46 9.30 -2.13 16.25
C VAL A 46 9.40 -0.60 16.26
N LEU A 47 8.30 0.12 16.00
CA LEU A 47 8.26 1.57 16.09
C LEU A 47 8.65 2.10 17.48
N ALA A 48 8.34 1.37 18.55
CA ALA A 48 8.68 1.76 19.91
C ALA A 48 10.13 1.39 20.27
N ASP A 49 10.48 0.13 20.05
CA ASP A 49 11.68 -0.52 20.57
C ASP A 49 12.91 -0.29 19.68
N ASP A 50 12.75 -0.31 18.34
CA ASP A 50 13.82 -0.11 17.37
C ASP A 50 13.39 0.76 16.17
N PRO A 51 13.25 2.07 16.38
CA PRO A 51 12.91 3.02 15.32
C PRO A 51 13.96 3.08 14.19
N GLN A 52 15.22 2.74 14.49
CA GLN A 52 16.28 2.83 13.49
C GLN A 52 16.13 1.74 12.45
N ALA A 53 15.70 0.53 12.84
CA ALA A 53 15.39 -0.53 11.90
C ALA A 53 14.33 -0.11 10.85
N ILE A 54 13.32 0.67 11.25
CA ILE A 54 12.31 1.21 10.32
C ILE A 54 12.95 2.20 9.33
N VAL A 55 13.82 3.09 9.82
CA VAL A 55 14.56 4.04 8.96
C VAL A 55 15.43 3.29 7.97
N ASP A 56 16.15 2.26 8.42
CA ASP A 56 17.07 1.48 7.62
C ASP A 56 16.34 0.72 6.50
N VAL A 57 15.17 0.13 6.80
CA VAL A 57 14.35 -0.55 5.77
C VAL A 57 13.81 0.44 4.74
N HIS A 58 13.25 1.58 5.15
CA HIS A 58 12.82 2.61 4.20
C HIS A 58 13.98 3.13 3.34
N ARG A 59 15.15 3.32 3.96
CA ARG A 59 16.37 3.71 3.24
C ARG A 59 16.76 2.66 2.22
N ALA A 60 16.73 1.37 2.57
CA ALA A 60 17.03 0.27 1.65
C ALA A 60 16.11 0.27 0.42
N TYR A 61 14.82 0.58 0.57
CA TYR A 61 13.89 0.71 -0.55
C TYR A 61 14.18 1.94 -1.44
N PHE A 62 14.52 3.09 -0.86
CA PHE A 62 14.95 4.25 -1.66
C PHE A 62 16.24 3.98 -2.44
N GLU A 63 17.21 3.30 -1.81
CA GLU A 63 18.46 2.87 -2.47
C GLU A 63 18.20 1.83 -3.57
N ALA A 64 17.18 1.00 -3.43
CA ALA A 64 16.71 0.08 -4.48
C ALA A 64 16.01 0.80 -5.64
N GLY A 65 15.58 2.06 -5.46
CA GLY A 65 14.97 2.87 -6.51
C GLY A 65 13.48 3.14 -6.34
N ALA A 66 12.90 2.86 -5.17
CA ALA A 66 11.54 3.27 -4.85
C ALA A 66 11.40 4.80 -4.93
N ASP A 67 10.26 5.26 -5.46
CA ASP A 67 9.86 6.66 -5.43
C ASP A 67 8.86 6.95 -4.31
N VAL A 68 8.29 5.93 -3.68
CA VAL A 68 7.36 6.06 -2.56
C VAL A 68 7.70 5.04 -1.49
N ALA A 69 7.78 5.48 -0.23
CA ALA A 69 7.80 4.60 0.93
C ALA A 69 6.43 4.55 1.60
N THR A 70 5.92 3.36 1.90
CA THR A 70 4.69 3.14 2.66
C THR A 70 5.00 3.00 4.15
N THR A 71 4.38 3.81 5.01
CA THR A 71 4.77 3.88 6.44
C THR A 71 4.36 2.63 7.21
N ALA A 72 5.01 2.40 8.36
CA ALA A 72 4.73 1.27 9.27
C ALA A 72 3.40 1.38 10.05
N SER A 73 2.33 1.92 9.45
CA SER A 73 1.05 2.24 10.12
C SER A 73 -0.15 1.39 9.70
N TYR A 74 0.04 0.38 8.83
CA TYR A 74 -1.02 -0.49 8.30
C TYR A 74 -2.02 -0.96 9.37
N GLN A 75 -1.53 -1.58 10.45
CA GLN A 75 -2.31 -2.06 11.60
C GLN A 75 -2.36 -1.08 12.79
N ALA A 76 -1.69 0.07 12.70
CA ALA A 76 -1.56 0.98 13.84
C ALA A 76 -2.82 1.84 13.99
N THR A 77 -3.77 1.37 14.81
CA THR A 77 -4.97 2.12 15.19
C THR A 77 -4.87 2.58 16.65
N LEU A 78 -5.54 3.69 16.99
CA LEU A 78 -5.57 4.18 18.37
C LEU A 78 -6.19 3.12 19.30
N GLU A 79 -7.30 2.54 18.88
CA GLU A 79 -8.02 1.50 19.61
C GLU A 79 -7.14 0.25 19.83
N GLY A 80 -6.44 -0.21 18.80
CA GLY A 80 -5.54 -1.36 18.89
C GLY A 80 -4.37 -1.12 19.85
N LEU A 81 -3.76 0.06 19.79
CA LEU A 81 -2.65 0.44 20.66
C LEU A 81 -3.09 0.68 22.11
N MET A 82 -4.25 1.31 22.32
CA MET A 82 -4.82 1.54 23.65
C MET A 82 -5.24 0.24 24.33
N ALA A 83 -5.70 -0.75 23.57
CA ALA A 83 -5.95 -2.10 24.08
C ALA A 83 -4.69 -2.78 24.64
N ARG A 84 -3.49 -2.27 24.32
CA ARG A 84 -2.20 -2.69 24.88
C ARG A 84 -1.67 -1.79 25.97
N SER A 85 -2.55 -1.09 26.68
CA SER A 85 -2.21 -0.22 27.82
C SER A 85 -1.40 1.03 27.46
N LEU A 86 -1.38 1.43 26.19
CA LEU A 86 -0.89 2.76 25.80
C LEU A 86 -1.98 3.80 26.07
N SER A 87 -1.58 4.97 26.56
CA SER A 87 -2.46 6.13 26.56
C SER A 87 -2.74 6.60 25.13
N GLU A 88 -3.85 7.30 24.92
CA GLU A 88 -4.19 7.91 23.62
C GLU A 88 -3.03 8.76 23.08
N THR A 89 -2.36 9.54 23.93
CA THR A 89 -1.19 10.35 23.54
C THR A 89 -0.01 9.49 23.07
N GLN A 90 0.28 8.38 23.76
CA GLN A 90 1.34 7.45 23.34
C GLN A 90 0.99 6.73 22.04
N ALA A 91 -0.27 6.32 21.88
CA ALA A 91 -0.75 5.69 20.67
C ALA A 91 -0.64 6.64 19.46
N SER A 92 -1.12 7.89 19.60
CA SER A 92 -1.00 8.93 18.58
C SER A 92 0.45 9.20 18.21
N ALA A 93 1.32 9.36 19.21
CA ALA A 93 2.74 9.60 18.97
C ALA A 93 3.40 8.45 18.20
N LEU A 94 3.01 7.20 18.47
CA LEU A 94 3.55 6.03 17.79
C LEU A 94 3.09 5.93 16.33
N ILE A 95 1.81 6.23 16.06
CA ILE A 95 1.27 6.32 14.69
C ILE A 95 2.00 7.42 13.92
N GLN A 96 2.15 8.62 14.49
CA GLN A 96 2.88 9.74 13.89
C GLN A 96 4.35 9.39 13.64
N ARG A 97 4.97 8.62 14.55
CA ARG A 97 6.36 8.17 14.42
C ARG A 97 6.60 7.37 13.14
N SER A 98 5.63 6.58 12.68
CA SER A 98 5.76 5.83 11.42
C SER A 98 6.02 6.76 10.22
N VAL A 99 5.35 7.91 10.17
CA VAL A 99 5.50 8.91 9.11
C VAL A 99 6.82 9.66 9.26
N THR A 100 7.18 10.05 10.49
CA THR A 100 8.42 10.82 10.71
C THR A 100 9.68 9.99 10.46
N LEU A 101 9.66 8.69 10.74
CA LEU A 101 10.78 7.79 10.43
C LEU A 101 10.94 7.57 8.91
N ALA A 102 9.85 7.40 8.16
CA ALA A 102 9.93 7.34 6.70
C ALA A 102 10.43 8.67 6.09
N ALA A 103 9.98 9.80 6.64
CA ALA A 103 10.47 11.13 6.23
C ALA A 103 11.96 11.35 6.58
N GLN A 104 12.42 10.80 7.70
CA GLN A 104 13.83 10.80 8.08
C GLN A 104 14.65 9.99 7.07
N ALA A 105 14.23 8.75 6.75
CA ALA A 105 14.89 7.92 5.75
C ALA A 105 14.99 8.61 4.38
N ARG A 106 13.91 9.28 3.95
CA ARG A 106 13.91 10.10 2.73
C ARG A 106 14.94 11.23 2.81
N SER A 107 15.01 11.94 3.93
CA SER A 107 15.94 13.05 4.12
C SER A 107 17.39 12.58 4.07
N ASP A 108 17.70 11.45 4.72
CA ASP A 108 19.02 10.83 4.71
C ASP A 108 19.40 10.29 3.33
N TYR A 109 18.43 9.79 2.57
CA TYR A 109 18.61 9.41 1.17
C TYR A 109 18.92 10.63 0.30
N LEU A 110 18.12 11.69 0.36
CA LEU A 110 18.31 12.90 -0.44
C LEU A 110 19.63 13.63 -0.12
N ALA A 111 20.11 13.55 1.11
CA ALA A 111 21.42 14.08 1.49
C ALA A 111 22.58 13.34 0.79
N ALA A 112 22.43 12.04 0.56
CA ALA A 112 23.38 11.22 -0.18
C ALA A 112 23.19 11.28 -1.72
N HIS A 113 21.98 11.63 -2.17
CA HIS A 113 21.56 11.63 -3.57
C HIS A 113 21.01 13.00 -4.02
N PRO A 114 21.86 14.04 -4.12
CA PRO A 114 21.42 15.38 -4.49
C PRO A 114 20.76 15.46 -5.87
N GLU A 115 21.06 14.53 -6.78
CA GLU A 115 20.41 14.39 -8.10
C GLU A 115 18.91 14.07 -8.01
N ARG A 116 18.45 13.56 -6.87
CA ARG A 116 17.03 13.24 -6.62
C ARG A 116 16.25 14.42 -6.06
N LEU A 117 16.89 15.55 -5.71
CA LEU A 117 16.21 16.73 -5.15
C LEU A 117 15.18 17.36 -6.10
N ASP A 118 15.38 17.24 -7.41
CA ASP A 118 14.45 17.76 -8.40
C ASP A 118 13.15 16.95 -8.52
N CYS A 119 13.14 15.72 -8.01
CA CYS A 119 11.98 14.81 -7.96
C CYS A 119 12.13 13.90 -6.74
N PRO A 120 11.94 14.43 -5.53
CA PRO A 120 12.19 13.68 -4.31
C PRO A 120 11.18 12.53 -4.17
N PRO A 121 11.58 11.39 -3.57
CA PRO A 121 10.64 10.36 -3.20
C PRO A 121 9.54 10.87 -2.26
N LEU A 122 8.39 10.20 -2.25
CA LEU A 122 7.24 10.51 -1.42
C LEU A 122 7.18 9.58 -0.21
N VAL A 123 6.51 10.06 0.84
CA VAL A 123 6.10 9.26 2.00
C VAL A 123 4.58 9.10 1.95
N ALA A 124 4.14 7.86 1.80
CA ALA A 124 2.73 7.50 1.81
C ALA A 124 2.35 6.89 3.15
N ALA A 125 1.43 7.54 3.88
CA ALA A 125 0.97 7.03 5.15
C ALA A 125 0.04 5.82 4.95
N SER A 126 0.50 4.62 5.32
CA SER A 126 -0.27 3.37 5.19
C SER A 126 -1.49 3.37 6.10
N VAL A 127 -2.65 3.05 5.53
CA VAL A 127 -3.94 2.94 6.20
C VAL A 127 -4.55 1.59 5.80
N GLY A 128 -4.36 0.58 6.65
CA GLY A 128 -4.96 -0.75 6.44
C GLY A 128 -6.46 -0.77 6.71
N PRO A 129 -7.17 -1.82 6.27
CA PRO A 129 -8.62 -1.93 6.43
C PRO A 129 -9.01 -2.23 7.88
N TYR A 130 -10.30 -2.09 8.18
CA TYR A 130 -10.89 -2.54 9.44
C TYR A 130 -10.62 -4.03 9.71
N GLY A 131 -10.64 -4.86 8.66
CA GLY A 131 -10.29 -6.28 8.75
C GLY A 131 -8.91 -6.55 9.36
N ALA A 132 -7.91 -5.71 9.05
CA ALA A 132 -6.55 -5.88 9.58
C ALA A 132 -6.48 -5.60 11.09
N TRP A 133 -7.37 -4.75 11.62
CA TRP A 133 -7.51 -4.52 13.06
C TRP A 133 -8.18 -5.70 13.78
N LEU A 134 -9.15 -6.37 13.14
CA LEU A 134 -9.77 -7.59 13.68
C LEU A 134 -8.78 -8.75 13.83
N ALA A 135 -7.72 -8.74 13.00
CA ALA A 135 -6.64 -9.74 13.01
C ALA A 135 -7.12 -11.19 12.84
N ASP A 136 -8.18 -11.38 12.04
CA ASP A 136 -8.82 -12.68 11.76
C ASP A 136 -8.83 -13.04 10.27
N GLY A 137 -8.09 -12.31 9.43
CA GLY A 137 -8.00 -12.49 7.98
C GLY A 137 -9.15 -11.83 7.19
N SER A 138 -10.00 -11.04 7.84
CA SER A 138 -11.12 -10.37 7.17
C SER A 138 -10.70 -9.29 6.18
N GLU A 139 -9.44 -8.84 6.18
CA GLU A 139 -8.85 -8.00 5.12
C GLU A 139 -8.78 -8.71 3.74
N TYR A 140 -8.97 -10.03 3.70
CA TYR A 140 -9.05 -10.85 2.49
C TYR A 140 -10.42 -11.53 2.28
N ARG A 141 -11.43 -11.17 3.09
CA ARG A 141 -12.80 -11.72 2.98
C ARG A 141 -13.88 -10.65 2.96
N GLY A 142 -13.65 -9.51 3.59
CA GLY A 142 -14.67 -8.50 3.87
C GLY A 142 -15.72 -9.02 4.85
N GLY A 143 -16.98 -8.61 4.66
CA GLY A 143 -18.11 -9.07 5.48
C GLY A 143 -18.11 -8.52 6.90
N TYR A 144 -17.70 -7.26 7.08
CA TYR A 144 -17.65 -6.62 8.39
C TYR A 144 -19.05 -6.49 9.01
N ALA A 145 -19.09 -6.43 10.34
CA ALA A 145 -20.31 -6.08 11.07
C ALA A 145 -20.64 -4.58 11.03
N LEU A 146 -19.67 -3.74 10.63
CA LEU A 146 -19.83 -2.28 10.58
C LEU A 146 -20.47 -1.83 9.27
N ASP A 147 -21.37 -0.85 9.37
CA ASP A 147 -21.87 -0.08 8.24
C ASP A 147 -20.90 1.06 7.87
N ARG A 148 -21.23 1.81 6.82
CA ARG A 148 -20.41 2.93 6.33
C ARG A 148 -20.17 4.00 7.39
N ALA A 149 -21.12 4.25 8.30
CA ALA A 149 -20.94 5.23 9.38
C ALA A 149 -19.96 4.72 10.44
N GLY A 150 -20.06 3.44 10.83
CA GLY A 150 -19.10 2.80 11.73
C GLY A 150 -17.68 2.77 11.15
N LEU A 151 -17.55 2.45 9.85
CA LEU A 151 -16.26 2.48 9.15
C LEU A 151 -15.68 3.90 9.09
N ARG A 152 -16.53 4.90 8.85
CA ARG A 152 -16.13 6.32 8.89
C ARG A 152 -15.57 6.69 10.26
N ASP A 153 -16.25 6.30 11.33
CA ASP A 153 -15.82 6.61 12.70
C ASP A 153 -14.51 5.91 13.07
N PHE A 154 -14.35 4.63 12.68
CA PHE A 154 -13.12 3.88 12.87
C PHE A 154 -11.90 4.55 12.20
N HIS A 155 -12.05 5.01 10.96
CA HIS A 155 -10.94 5.61 10.23
C HIS A 155 -10.62 7.05 10.68
N ARG A 156 -11.61 7.82 11.13
CA ARG A 156 -11.47 9.28 11.36
C ARG A 156 -10.26 9.65 12.22
N ALA A 157 -10.12 9.03 13.39
CA ALA A 157 -9.09 9.42 14.36
C ALA A 157 -7.67 9.06 13.87
N ARG A 158 -7.53 7.89 13.22
CA ARG A 158 -6.27 7.46 12.60
C ARG A 158 -5.86 8.38 11.44
N LEU A 159 -6.79 8.74 10.56
CA LEU A 159 -6.53 9.66 9.45
C LEU A 159 -6.06 11.02 9.97
N ALA A 160 -6.75 11.59 10.97
CA ALA A 160 -6.33 12.85 11.59
C ALA A 160 -4.89 12.76 12.14
N THR A 161 -4.59 11.69 12.88
CA THR A 161 -3.28 11.48 13.50
C THR A 161 -2.16 11.33 12.46
N LEU A 162 -2.40 10.58 11.39
CA LEU A 162 -1.44 10.43 10.29
C LEU A 162 -1.23 11.76 9.55
N LEU A 163 -2.31 12.47 9.21
CA LEU A 163 -2.25 13.75 8.50
C LEU A 163 -1.53 14.85 9.31
N ASP A 164 -1.64 14.84 10.64
CA ASP A 164 -0.88 15.74 11.52
C ASP A 164 0.64 15.55 11.40
N ALA A 165 1.10 14.34 11.06
CA ALA A 165 2.51 14.05 10.78
C ALA A 165 2.95 14.43 9.36
N LYS A 166 2.03 14.96 8.53
CA LYS A 166 2.27 15.52 7.19
C LYS A 166 2.91 14.55 6.19
N PRO A 167 2.32 13.36 5.94
CA PRO A 167 2.69 12.54 4.80
C PRO A 167 2.36 13.27 3.49
N ASP A 168 2.98 12.86 2.38
CA ASP A 168 2.69 13.44 1.07
C ASP A 168 1.34 12.94 0.51
N VAL A 169 0.96 11.71 0.86
CA VAL A 169 -0.28 11.05 0.44
C VAL A 169 -0.67 9.97 1.46
N LEU A 170 -1.95 9.59 1.51
CA LEU A 170 -2.43 8.41 2.24
C LEU A 170 -2.45 7.19 1.31
N ALA A 171 -1.90 6.08 1.77
CA ALA A 171 -1.99 4.77 1.11
C ALA A 171 -3.11 3.96 1.77
N VAL A 172 -4.35 4.15 1.31
CA VAL A 172 -5.50 3.41 1.82
C VAL A 172 -5.56 2.09 1.08
N GLU A 173 -5.23 0.99 1.74
CA GLU A 173 -4.79 -0.21 1.04
C GLU A 173 -5.36 -1.50 1.61
N THR A 174 -5.39 -2.52 0.77
CA THR A 174 -5.93 -3.86 1.08
C THR A 174 -7.41 -3.82 1.46
N LEU A 175 -8.18 -2.88 0.92
CA LEU A 175 -9.60 -2.80 1.21
C LEU A 175 -10.35 -3.98 0.55
N PRO A 176 -11.05 -4.85 1.31
CA PRO A 176 -11.73 -6.00 0.74
C PRO A 176 -13.12 -5.69 0.17
N CYS A 177 -13.65 -4.49 0.41
CA CYS A 177 -15.01 -4.09 0.05
C CYS A 177 -15.11 -2.61 -0.36
N ALA A 178 -16.11 -2.29 -1.19
CA ALA A 178 -16.36 -0.93 -1.68
C ALA A 178 -16.89 0.02 -0.59
N GLU A 179 -17.68 -0.47 0.36
CA GLU A 179 -18.27 0.34 1.43
C GLU A 179 -17.22 1.02 2.32
N GLU A 180 -16.08 0.35 2.56
CA GLU A 180 -14.97 0.93 3.32
C GLU A 180 -14.26 2.04 2.53
N ALA A 181 -14.05 1.86 1.23
CA ALA A 181 -13.50 2.91 0.37
C ALA A 181 -14.43 4.14 0.33
N LEU A 182 -15.74 3.90 0.23
CA LEU A 182 -16.77 4.94 0.27
C LEU A 182 -16.81 5.70 1.59
N ALA A 183 -16.57 5.05 2.73
CA ALA A 183 -16.46 5.70 4.04
C ALA A 183 -15.23 6.62 4.12
N VAL A 184 -14.09 6.16 3.57
CA VAL A 184 -12.86 6.96 3.48
C VAL A 184 -13.05 8.16 2.55
N CYS A 185 -13.71 7.99 1.40
CA CYS A 185 -14.05 9.11 0.51
C CYS A 185 -14.91 10.17 1.19
N ASP A 186 -15.85 9.78 2.07
CA ASP A 186 -16.61 10.76 2.84
C ASP A 186 -15.72 11.51 3.83
N LEU A 187 -14.82 10.83 4.54
CA LEU A 187 -13.86 11.50 5.45
C LEU A 187 -12.99 12.51 4.72
N LEU A 188 -12.45 12.12 3.56
CA LEU A 188 -11.62 12.99 2.75
C LEU A 188 -12.38 14.24 2.32
N ARG A 189 -13.66 14.11 1.94
CA ARG A 189 -14.50 15.24 1.51
C ARG A 189 -14.90 16.17 2.65
N ASP A 190 -15.36 15.61 3.74
CA ASP A 190 -16.01 16.38 4.80
C ASP A 190 -14.99 16.90 5.83
N ASP A 191 -14.01 16.08 6.18
CA ASP A 191 -13.12 16.32 7.32
C ASP A 191 -11.70 16.70 6.87
N PHE A 192 -11.23 16.20 5.72
CA PHE A 192 -9.84 16.35 5.25
C PHE A 192 -9.69 16.80 3.77
N PRO A 193 -10.27 17.96 3.36
CA PRO A 193 -10.37 18.35 1.94
C PRO A 193 -9.02 18.56 1.22
N THR A 194 -7.95 18.84 1.98
CA THR A 194 -6.59 19.00 1.44
C THR A 194 -5.81 17.70 1.36
N ALA A 195 -6.29 16.62 2.01
CA ALA A 195 -5.62 15.33 1.96
C ALA A 195 -5.72 14.74 0.55
N ARG A 196 -4.72 13.93 0.19
CA ARG A 196 -4.70 13.13 -1.02
C ARG A 196 -4.48 11.68 -0.64
N ALA A 197 -5.13 10.77 -1.35
CA ALA A 197 -5.04 9.35 -1.09
C ALA A 197 -4.97 8.56 -2.40
N TRP A 198 -4.34 7.39 -2.38
CA TRP A 198 -4.77 6.33 -3.27
C TRP A 198 -5.63 5.34 -2.51
N ILE A 199 -6.49 4.63 -3.25
CA ILE A 199 -7.27 3.51 -2.72
C ILE A 199 -6.88 2.23 -3.47
N ALA A 200 -6.31 1.26 -2.77
CA ALA A 200 -5.99 -0.06 -3.30
C ALA A 200 -6.84 -1.15 -2.65
N PHE A 201 -7.46 -1.99 -3.48
CA PHE A 201 -8.32 -3.07 -3.02
C PHE A 201 -7.57 -4.41 -2.96
N SER A 202 -8.03 -5.33 -2.09
CA SER A 202 -7.69 -6.75 -2.18
C SER A 202 -8.72 -7.48 -3.04
N ALA A 203 -8.26 -8.35 -3.94
CA ALA A 203 -9.12 -9.07 -4.87
C ALA A 203 -8.98 -10.59 -4.71
N ARG A 204 -10.10 -11.30 -4.83
CA ARG A 204 -10.12 -12.78 -4.73
C ARG A 204 -9.86 -13.48 -6.06
N ASN A 205 -10.04 -12.77 -7.17
CA ASN A 205 -9.86 -13.29 -8.53
C ASN A 205 -9.65 -12.12 -9.52
N ALA A 206 -9.76 -12.40 -10.81
CA ALA A 206 -9.47 -11.48 -11.90
C ALA A 206 -10.48 -10.32 -12.09
N ASN A 207 -11.63 -10.31 -11.41
CA ASN A 207 -12.65 -9.27 -11.59
C ASN A 207 -13.44 -8.87 -10.32
N GLU A 208 -13.23 -9.53 -9.19
CA GLU A 208 -13.95 -9.28 -7.95
C GLU A 208 -13.01 -8.95 -6.78
N LEU A 209 -13.45 -8.02 -5.94
CA LEU A 209 -12.88 -7.78 -4.63
C LEU A 209 -13.00 -9.02 -3.74
N SER A 210 -12.30 -9.01 -2.61
CA SER A 210 -12.34 -10.07 -1.61
C SER A 210 -13.76 -10.42 -1.14
N ASP A 211 -14.65 -9.42 -0.97
CA ASP A 211 -16.04 -9.63 -0.58
C ASP A 211 -16.97 -10.12 -1.72
N GLY A 212 -16.45 -10.19 -2.95
CA GLY A 212 -17.17 -10.58 -4.15
C GLY A 212 -17.80 -9.43 -4.94
N THR A 213 -17.64 -8.19 -4.51
CA THR A 213 -18.05 -7.02 -5.29
C THR A 213 -17.24 -6.95 -6.59
N PRO A 214 -17.87 -6.77 -7.77
CA PRO A 214 -17.13 -6.52 -9.00
C PRO A 214 -16.25 -5.28 -8.88
N ILE A 215 -14.95 -5.37 -9.20
CA ILE A 215 -14.02 -4.27 -9.01
C ILE A 215 -14.43 -3.02 -9.79
N ARG A 216 -15.01 -3.19 -10.99
CA ARG A 216 -15.55 -2.08 -11.79
C ARG A 216 -16.58 -1.24 -11.04
N ASP A 217 -17.44 -1.88 -10.25
CA ASP A 217 -18.50 -1.18 -9.52
C ASP A 217 -17.92 -0.44 -8.31
N ALA A 218 -16.92 -1.04 -7.65
CA ALA A 218 -16.17 -0.39 -6.57
C ALA A 218 -15.41 0.86 -7.07
N VAL A 219 -14.72 0.75 -8.21
CA VAL A 219 -13.99 1.88 -8.83
C VAL A 219 -14.96 2.99 -9.22
N ARG A 220 -16.06 2.63 -9.91
CA ARG A 220 -17.08 3.61 -10.32
C ARG A 220 -17.67 4.37 -9.13
N ALA A 221 -17.85 3.71 -7.98
CA ALA A 221 -18.41 4.33 -6.78
C ALA A 221 -17.50 5.41 -6.17
N ILE A 222 -16.19 5.35 -6.40
CA ILE A 222 -15.21 6.30 -5.82
C ILE A 222 -14.51 7.18 -6.87
N ALA A 223 -14.75 6.95 -8.16
CA ALA A 223 -14.06 7.65 -9.26
C ALA A 223 -14.22 9.18 -9.22
N ASP A 224 -15.35 9.68 -8.73
CA ASP A 224 -15.61 11.12 -8.62
C ASP A 224 -15.00 11.77 -7.36
N CYS A 225 -14.34 11.02 -6.49
CA CYS A 225 -13.64 11.59 -5.35
C CYS A 225 -12.33 12.25 -5.80
N GLU A 226 -12.28 13.59 -5.79
CA GLU A 226 -11.11 14.36 -6.24
C GLU A 226 -9.86 14.12 -5.39
N GLN A 227 -10.03 13.88 -4.08
CA GLN A 227 -8.91 13.56 -3.18
C GLN A 227 -8.26 12.21 -3.47
N VAL A 228 -8.99 11.28 -4.11
CA VAL A 228 -8.44 9.99 -4.54
C VAL A 228 -7.69 10.23 -5.85
N VAL A 229 -6.37 10.16 -5.79
CA VAL A 229 -5.49 10.48 -6.94
C VAL A 229 -5.08 9.25 -7.74
N ALA A 230 -5.15 8.07 -7.14
CA ALA A 230 -4.92 6.79 -7.79
C ALA A 230 -5.86 5.71 -7.23
N ILE A 231 -6.23 4.73 -8.06
CA ILE A 231 -7.06 3.57 -7.67
C ILE A 231 -6.38 2.30 -8.14
N GLY A 232 -6.39 1.26 -7.32
CA GLY A 232 -5.48 0.15 -7.52
C GLY A 232 -5.89 -1.16 -6.88
N VAL A 233 -4.96 -2.12 -6.96
CA VAL A 233 -5.05 -3.40 -6.26
C VAL A 233 -3.70 -3.74 -5.63
N ASN A 234 -3.74 -4.28 -4.42
CA ASN A 234 -2.55 -4.75 -3.74
C ASN A 234 -2.82 -6.05 -2.98
N CYS A 235 -1.73 -6.68 -2.54
CA CYS A 235 -1.80 -7.92 -1.77
C CYS A 235 -2.70 -8.99 -2.42
N THR A 236 -2.66 -9.02 -3.76
CA THR A 236 -3.42 -9.90 -4.66
C THR A 236 -2.42 -10.73 -5.46
N ALA A 237 -2.83 -11.92 -5.91
CA ALA A 237 -1.99 -12.80 -6.71
C ALA A 237 -1.65 -12.21 -8.09
N LEU A 238 -0.43 -12.45 -8.58
CA LEU A 238 0.14 -11.83 -9.79
C LEU A 238 -0.71 -12.05 -11.04
N GLU A 239 -1.26 -13.26 -11.18
CA GLU A 239 -2.04 -13.70 -12.33
C GLU A 239 -3.36 -12.93 -12.51
N HIS A 240 -3.86 -12.26 -11.45
CA HIS A 240 -5.11 -11.50 -11.52
C HIS A 240 -4.87 -10.04 -11.89
N ILE A 241 -3.68 -9.51 -11.67
CA ILE A 241 -3.38 -8.07 -11.75
C ILE A 241 -3.67 -7.50 -13.13
N GLU A 242 -3.27 -8.19 -14.20
CA GLU A 242 -3.47 -7.68 -15.57
C GLU A 242 -4.95 -7.45 -15.89
N SER A 243 -5.82 -8.39 -15.53
CA SER A 243 -7.26 -8.27 -15.73
C SER A 243 -7.88 -7.19 -14.84
N LEU A 244 -7.48 -7.13 -13.57
CA LEU A 244 -7.95 -6.12 -12.63
C LEU A 244 -7.57 -4.70 -13.08
N VAL A 245 -6.35 -4.50 -13.58
CA VAL A 245 -5.91 -3.21 -14.14
C VAL A 245 -6.78 -2.78 -15.32
N ARG A 246 -7.14 -3.71 -16.22
CA ARG A 246 -8.05 -3.41 -17.34
C ARG A 246 -9.45 -3.01 -16.88
N GLU A 247 -9.99 -3.72 -15.88
CA GLU A 247 -11.29 -3.39 -15.29
C GLU A 247 -11.27 -2.00 -14.64
N ILE A 248 -10.21 -1.66 -13.88
CA ILE A 248 -10.06 -0.33 -13.26
C ILE A 248 -9.94 0.76 -14.34
N ARG A 249 -9.08 0.54 -15.35
CA ARG A 249 -8.86 1.50 -16.44
C ARG A 249 -10.12 1.79 -17.25
N GLY A 250 -11.04 0.82 -17.36
CA GLY A 250 -12.34 0.99 -18.00
C GLY A 250 -13.28 1.96 -17.28
N GLU A 251 -13.05 2.23 -16.00
CA GLU A 251 -13.95 3.04 -15.16
C GLU A 251 -13.31 4.37 -14.69
N THR A 252 -11.99 4.57 -14.88
CA THR A 252 -11.32 5.81 -14.47
C THR A 252 -10.04 6.14 -15.25
N ASP A 253 -9.80 7.45 -15.41
CA ASP A 253 -8.55 8.00 -15.96
C ASP A 253 -7.49 8.30 -14.87
N LYS A 254 -7.80 8.05 -13.59
CA LYS A 254 -6.83 8.23 -12.50
C LYS A 254 -5.61 7.34 -12.67
N ASP A 255 -4.53 7.67 -11.95
CA ASP A 255 -3.36 6.80 -11.86
C ASP A 255 -3.78 5.41 -11.34
N ILE A 256 -3.16 4.35 -11.87
CA ILE A 256 -3.41 2.99 -11.39
C ILE A 256 -2.19 2.48 -10.65
N VAL A 257 -2.37 2.19 -9.36
CA VAL A 257 -1.33 1.70 -8.46
C VAL A 257 -1.50 0.19 -8.24
N ILE A 258 -0.44 -0.57 -8.44
CA ILE A 258 -0.43 -2.02 -8.21
C ILE A 258 0.79 -2.43 -7.40
N TYR A 259 0.58 -3.28 -6.41
CA TYR A 259 1.67 -3.87 -5.65
C TYR A 259 1.21 -5.25 -5.15
N PRO A 260 1.33 -6.29 -5.99
CA PRO A 260 0.85 -7.63 -5.68
C PRO A 260 1.74 -8.33 -4.65
N ASN A 261 1.27 -9.48 -4.16
CA ASN A 261 2.13 -10.39 -3.40
C ASN A 261 3.21 -10.98 -4.30
N SER A 262 4.30 -11.47 -3.70
CA SER A 262 5.37 -12.15 -4.42
C SER A 262 4.87 -13.32 -5.29
N GLY A 263 3.80 -14.02 -4.89
CA GLY A 263 3.20 -15.13 -5.65
C GLY A 263 2.77 -16.32 -4.79
N GLU A 264 3.35 -16.52 -3.61
CA GLU A 264 2.95 -17.63 -2.74
C GLU A 264 1.67 -17.33 -1.90
N VAL A 265 1.05 -18.35 -1.29
CA VAL A 265 -0.28 -18.24 -0.65
C VAL A 265 -0.16 -18.07 0.86
N TYR A 266 -0.86 -17.09 1.42
CA TYR A 266 -0.94 -16.85 2.87
C TYR A 266 -2.04 -17.71 3.50
N ASP A 267 -1.70 -18.41 4.57
CA ASP A 267 -2.67 -19.05 5.46
C ASP A 267 -2.90 -18.14 6.70
N PRO A 268 -4.08 -17.50 6.84
CA PRO A 268 -4.37 -16.61 7.97
C PRO A 268 -4.58 -17.35 9.30
N VAL A 269 -4.80 -18.67 9.28
CA VAL A 269 -4.96 -19.51 10.48
C VAL A 269 -3.61 -19.84 11.07
N THR A 270 -2.68 -20.31 10.24
CA THR A 270 -1.33 -20.68 10.69
C THR A 270 -0.37 -19.48 10.69
N LYS A 271 -0.74 -18.37 10.07
CA LYS A 271 0.11 -17.18 9.84
C LYS A 271 1.39 -17.52 9.10
N THR A 272 1.30 -18.46 8.16
CA THR A 272 2.45 -18.92 7.37
C THR A 272 2.20 -18.77 5.88
N TRP A 273 3.29 -18.61 5.15
CA TRP A 273 3.31 -18.61 3.70
C TRP A 273 3.66 -19.99 3.17
N SER A 274 3.01 -20.39 2.07
CA SER A 274 3.28 -21.64 1.36
C SER A 274 3.48 -21.38 -0.13
N ALA A 275 4.43 -22.08 -0.75
CA ALA A 275 4.68 -22.00 -2.20
C ALA A 275 3.36 -22.10 -2.99
N ALA A 276 3.21 -21.28 -4.04
CA ALA A 276 2.04 -21.37 -4.90
C ALA A 276 1.91 -22.81 -5.43
N CYS A 277 0.74 -23.43 -5.25
CA CYS A 277 0.47 -24.68 -5.93
C CYS A 277 0.54 -24.40 -7.43
N ALA A 278 1.29 -25.20 -8.20
CA ALA A 278 1.34 -25.09 -9.65
C ALA A 278 -0.09 -25.14 -10.21
N VAL A 279 -0.60 -23.99 -10.67
CA VAL A 279 -1.89 -23.94 -11.34
C VAL A 279 -1.60 -24.28 -12.80
N SER A 280 -2.12 -25.41 -13.26
CA SER A 280 -2.15 -25.73 -14.68
C SER A 280 -3.23 -24.88 -15.34
N ASP A 281 -2.90 -24.20 -16.43
CA ASP A 281 -3.92 -23.66 -17.33
C ASP A 281 -4.76 -24.80 -17.96
N ALA A 282 -5.82 -24.43 -18.69
CA ALA A 282 -6.72 -25.38 -19.34
C ALA A 282 -6.02 -26.31 -20.36
N ASP A 283 -4.80 -25.96 -20.78
CA ASP A 283 -3.96 -26.68 -21.74
C ASP A 283 -2.86 -27.53 -21.05
N GLY A 284 -2.82 -27.56 -19.71
CA GLY A 284 -1.91 -28.41 -18.94
C GLY A 284 -0.47 -27.91 -18.88
N HIS A 285 -0.21 -26.63 -19.11
CA HIS A 285 1.08 -26.00 -18.88
C HIS A 285 1.19 -25.62 -17.40
N GLY A 286 2.08 -26.31 -16.69
CA GLY A 286 2.45 -25.93 -15.33
C GLY A 286 3.36 -24.71 -15.39
N TYR A 287 2.93 -23.61 -14.78
CA TYR A 287 3.81 -22.49 -14.49
C TYR A 287 4.51 -22.77 -13.16
N GLU A 288 5.85 -22.86 -13.17
CA GLU A 288 6.60 -22.49 -11.97
C GLU A 288 6.28 -21.01 -11.74
N HIS A 289 5.62 -20.66 -10.64
CA HIS A 289 5.39 -19.27 -10.27
C HIS A 289 6.74 -18.66 -9.87
N ASP A 290 7.51 -18.27 -10.89
CA ASP A 290 8.76 -17.56 -10.67
C ASP A 290 8.41 -16.16 -10.18
N HIS A 291 9.00 -15.79 -9.04
CA HIS A 291 8.85 -14.50 -8.37
C HIS A 291 9.46 -13.40 -9.24
N ASP A 292 8.69 -12.86 -10.19
CA ASP A 292 9.24 -11.89 -11.16
C ASP A 292 8.34 -10.66 -11.39
N LEU A 293 8.24 -9.78 -10.39
CA LEU A 293 7.50 -8.51 -10.53
C LEU A 293 7.93 -7.72 -11.79
N ALA A 294 9.22 -7.71 -12.11
CA ALA A 294 9.75 -7.01 -13.27
C ALA A 294 9.30 -7.66 -14.59
N GLY A 295 9.31 -8.99 -14.70
CA GLY A 295 8.85 -9.71 -15.89
C GLY A 295 7.37 -9.53 -16.21
N TRP A 296 6.52 -9.38 -15.19
CA TRP A 296 5.09 -9.10 -15.39
C TRP A 296 4.79 -7.63 -15.71
N THR A 297 5.64 -6.71 -15.27
CA THR A 297 5.45 -5.26 -15.38
C THR A 297 5.08 -4.77 -16.80
N PRO A 298 5.72 -5.22 -17.90
CA PRO A 298 5.33 -4.79 -19.25
C PRO A 298 3.86 -5.03 -19.59
N ARG A 299 3.26 -6.13 -19.10
CA ARG A 299 1.85 -6.45 -19.32
C ARG A 299 0.94 -5.51 -18.54
N TRP A 300 1.31 -5.19 -17.31
CA TRP A 300 0.55 -4.27 -16.46
C TRP A 300 0.60 -2.84 -16.97
N LEU A 301 1.77 -2.38 -17.44
CA LEU A 301 1.91 -1.07 -18.09
C LEU A 301 1.03 -1.00 -19.35
N ALA A 302 1.06 -2.04 -20.19
CA ALA A 302 0.20 -2.11 -21.39
C ALA A 302 -1.30 -2.15 -21.05
N ALA A 303 -1.68 -2.68 -19.88
CA ALA A 303 -3.05 -2.64 -19.37
C ALA A 303 -3.45 -1.27 -18.78
N GLY A 304 -2.48 -0.41 -18.46
CA GLY A 304 -2.70 0.96 -17.98
C GLY A 304 -2.26 1.23 -16.54
N ALA A 305 -1.47 0.36 -15.91
CA ALA A 305 -0.82 0.65 -14.64
C ALA A 305 0.17 1.81 -14.77
N THR A 306 0.23 2.70 -13.77
CA THR A 306 1.16 3.86 -13.75
C THR A 306 2.06 3.88 -12.51
N ALA A 307 1.75 3.08 -11.49
CA ALA A 307 2.57 2.89 -10.31
C ALA A 307 2.64 1.40 -9.94
N ILE A 308 3.85 0.90 -9.66
CA ILE A 308 4.12 -0.53 -9.48
C ILE A 308 5.05 -0.71 -8.27
N GLY A 309 4.73 -1.62 -7.37
CA GLY A 309 5.58 -2.03 -6.25
C GLY A 309 5.35 -3.48 -5.86
N GLY A 310 5.59 -3.81 -4.59
CA GLY A 310 5.33 -5.14 -4.05
C GLY A 310 4.63 -5.12 -2.69
N CYS A 311 3.87 -6.16 -2.39
CA CYS A 311 3.25 -6.39 -1.08
C CYS A 311 4.01 -7.50 -0.36
N CYS A 312 3.33 -8.54 0.13
CA CYS A 312 3.96 -9.54 0.96
C CYS A 312 5.09 -10.33 0.27
N ARG A 313 6.21 -10.45 1.01
CA ARG A 313 7.47 -11.14 0.67
C ARG A 313 8.25 -10.57 -0.50
N THR A 314 7.89 -9.39 -0.98
CA THR A 314 8.76 -8.62 -1.86
C THR A 314 9.76 -7.85 -0.99
N GLY A 315 10.96 -7.63 -1.51
CA GLY A 315 12.04 -6.92 -0.84
C GLY A 315 12.75 -5.91 -1.74
N PRO A 316 13.84 -5.30 -1.27
CA PRO A 316 14.63 -4.33 -2.04
C PRO A 316 15.18 -4.88 -3.36
N ASP A 317 15.40 -6.19 -3.47
CA ASP A 317 15.86 -6.80 -4.72
C ASP A 317 14.80 -6.77 -5.82
N ASP A 318 13.52 -6.98 -5.48
CA ASP A 318 12.39 -6.85 -6.42
C ASP A 318 12.25 -5.40 -6.90
N ILE A 319 12.38 -4.45 -5.96
CA ILE A 319 12.31 -3.01 -6.26
C ILE A 319 13.49 -2.58 -7.16
N ARG A 320 14.67 -3.16 -6.96
CA ARG A 320 15.82 -2.91 -7.83
C ARG A 320 15.61 -3.45 -9.23
N ALA A 321 15.01 -4.64 -9.37
CA ALA A 321 14.64 -5.20 -10.66
C ALA A 321 13.63 -4.29 -11.39
N LEU A 322 12.63 -3.75 -10.69
CA LEU A 322 11.71 -2.74 -11.25
C LEU A 322 12.45 -1.47 -11.67
N ALA A 323 13.40 -0.98 -10.86
CA ALA A 323 14.17 0.21 -11.17
C ALA A 323 15.06 0.03 -12.40
N ASP A 324 15.66 -1.14 -12.58
CA ASP A 324 16.49 -1.46 -13.74
C ASP A 324 15.65 -1.64 -15.01
N LEU A 325 14.48 -2.29 -14.91
CA LEU A 325 13.50 -2.33 -15.99
C LEU A 325 13.07 -0.92 -16.40
N ARG A 326 12.73 -0.07 -15.43
CA ARG A 326 12.30 1.30 -15.69
C ARG A 326 13.36 2.09 -16.45
N LYS A 327 14.64 1.97 -16.07
CA LYS A 327 15.76 2.60 -16.79
C LYS A 327 15.87 2.11 -18.23
N ALA A 328 15.57 0.83 -18.50
CA ALA A 328 15.60 0.27 -19.84
C ALA A 328 14.43 0.74 -20.74
N LEU A 329 13.36 1.28 -20.14
CA LEU A 329 12.20 1.83 -20.85
C LEU A 329 12.27 3.35 -21.09
N SER A 330 13.20 4.04 -20.42
CA SER A 330 13.45 5.50 -20.54
C SER A 330 14.38 5.84 -21.69
#